data_AF-A0A6G9YFD1-F1
#
_entry.id   AF-A0A6G9YFD1-F1
#
_cell.length_a   1.000
_cell.length_b   1.000
_cell.length_c   1.000
_cell.angle_alpha   90.00
_cell.angle_beta   90.00
_cell.angle_gamma   90.00
#
_symmetry.space_group_name_H-M   'P 1'
#
loop_
_entity.id
_entity.type
_entity.pdbx_description
1 polymer ?
#
loop_
_entity_poly.entity_id
_entity_poly.type
_entity_poly.pdbx_seq_one_letter_code
_entity_poly.pdbx_strand_id
1 'polypeptide(L)'
;MVSGRVGAAAWLAGAAQFLVVQLVVGAAWATPYSWADDNISDLGNVGCGMWDESRPRYVCSPLHGVMNASFVAQGILLLVGVVLTGAYWGRGAFGWTARILLMVAAAGWIVVGLTPADVDENLHLLGALFIMGLGNIGLICAGWLPRTAAFGRMRSATRVLAVVAVLSAVLFFAQRGPVIGMGGMERVAAFTVSVWTVLVAVTVLRARRTNFASMARSDAG
;
A
#
# COMPACT_ATOMS: atom_id res chain seq x y z
N MET A 1 -13.31 13.11 15.63
CA MET A 1 -13.94 12.92 14.30
C MET A 1 -13.16 13.59 13.16
N VAL A 2 -12.66 14.82 13.32
CA VAL A 2 -11.88 15.53 12.28
C VAL A 2 -10.57 14.80 11.92
N SER A 3 -9.80 14.36 12.92
CA SER A 3 -8.55 13.60 12.73
C SER A 3 -8.74 12.39 11.81
N GLY A 4 -9.74 11.55 12.07
CA GLY A 4 -10.03 10.38 11.24
C GLY A 4 -10.31 10.67 9.77
N ARG A 5 -10.84 11.86 9.46
CA ARG A 5 -11.16 12.26 8.08
C ARG A 5 -9.90 12.73 7.34
N VAL A 6 -9.01 13.44 8.04
CA VAL A 6 -7.67 13.76 7.53
C VAL A 6 -6.90 12.46 7.28
N GLY A 7 -6.96 11.49 8.21
CA GLY A 7 -6.33 10.19 8.00
C GLY A 7 -6.89 9.41 6.82
N ALA A 8 -8.22 9.38 6.65
CA ALA A 8 -8.86 8.77 5.48
C ALA A 8 -8.48 9.47 4.18
N ALA A 9 -8.43 10.81 4.17
CA ALA A 9 -8.00 11.58 3.01
C ALA A 9 -6.53 11.31 2.65
N ALA A 10 -5.65 11.19 3.65
CA ALA A 10 -4.24 10.84 3.44
C ALA A 10 -4.10 9.47 2.76
N TRP A 11 -4.86 8.45 3.18
CA TRP A 11 -4.86 7.15 2.52
C TRP A 11 -5.36 7.20 1.07
N LEU A 12 -6.43 7.95 0.79
CA LEU A 12 -6.91 8.14 -0.58
C LEU A 12 -5.89 8.88 -1.45
N ALA A 13 -5.26 9.93 -0.91
CA ALA A 13 -4.22 10.68 -1.59
C ALA A 13 -3.00 9.80 -1.87
N GLY A 14 -2.57 8.99 -0.91
CA GLY A 14 -1.48 8.04 -1.07
C GLY A 14 -1.73 7.04 -2.19
N ALA A 15 -2.88 6.37 -2.18
CA ALA A 15 -3.23 5.43 -3.24
C ALA A 15 -3.32 6.11 -4.62
N ALA A 16 -3.93 7.29 -4.71
CA ALA A 16 -4.09 8.02 -5.96
C ALA A 16 -2.75 8.51 -6.52
N GLN A 17 -1.93 9.18 -5.70
CA GLN A 17 -0.64 9.71 -6.14
C GLN A 17 0.28 8.57 -6.57
N PHE A 18 0.28 7.46 -5.83
CA PHE A 18 1.16 6.34 -6.11
C PHE A 18 0.81 5.63 -7.42
N LEU A 19 -0.48 5.51 -7.74
CA LEU A 19 -0.92 4.98 -9.03
C LEU A 19 -0.56 5.92 -10.19
N VAL A 20 -0.84 7.23 -10.03
CA VAL A 20 -0.56 8.23 -11.07
C VAL A 20 0.93 8.31 -11.38
N VAL A 21 1.78 8.37 -10.35
CA VAL A 21 3.24 8.44 -10.54
C VAL A 21 3.75 7.20 -11.26
N GLN A 22 3.31 6.00 -10.90
CA GLN A 22 3.73 4.79 -11.63
C GLN A 22 3.34 4.81 -13.11
N LEU A 23 2.13 5.28 -13.43
CA LEU A 23 1.69 5.42 -14.82
C LEU A 23 2.57 6.42 -15.57
N VAL A 24 2.89 7.57 -14.96
CA VAL A 24 3.73 8.61 -15.56
C VAL A 24 5.18 8.12 -15.75
N VAL A 25 5.78 7.55 -14.71
CA VAL A 25 7.17 7.07 -14.74
C VAL A 25 7.31 5.89 -15.69
N GLY A 26 6.37 4.93 -15.67
CA GLY A 26 6.35 3.80 -16.59
C GLY A 26 6.14 4.21 -18.04
N ALA A 27 5.34 5.26 -18.31
CA ALA A 27 5.20 5.81 -19.66
C ALA A 27 6.46 6.54 -20.16
N ALA A 28 7.31 7.01 -19.25
CA ALA A 28 8.57 7.68 -19.55
C ALA A 28 9.76 6.72 -19.68
N TRP A 29 9.56 5.40 -19.49
CA TRP A 29 10.62 4.42 -19.69
C TRP A 29 11.13 4.41 -21.12
N ALA A 30 12.44 4.21 -21.28
CA ALA A 30 13.09 4.19 -22.59
C ALA A 30 12.66 2.98 -23.44
N THR A 31 12.23 1.90 -22.79
CA THR A 31 11.61 0.73 -23.42
C THR A 31 10.20 0.54 -22.88
N PRO A 32 9.27 -0.10 -23.60
CA PRO A 32 7.90 -0.26 -23.12
C PRO A 32 7.86 -1.00 -21.77
N TYR A 33 7.41 -0.32 -20.71
CA TYR A 33 7.26 -0.90 -19.38
C TYR A 33 6.10 -1.91 -19.32
N SER A 34 6.39 -3.16 -18.94
CA SER A 34 5.42 -4.22 -18.73
C SER A 34 4.92 -4.22 -17.29
N TRP A 35 3.63 -3.95 -17.10
CA TRP A 35 2.99 -4.06 -15.78
C TRP A 35 2.93 -5.49 -15.23
N ALA A 36 3.03 -6.48 -16.12
CA ALA A 36 3.02 -7.89 -15.75
C ALA A 36 4.42 -8.37 -15.36
N ASP A 37 5.45 -7.96 -16.12
CA ASP A 37 6.78 -8.56 -16.02
C ASP A 37 7.77 -7.71 -15.24
N ASP A 38 7.69 -6.39 -15.37
CA ASP A 38 8.62 -5.46 -14.73
C ASP A 38 8.16 -5.12 -13.31
N ASN A 39 9.12 -5.12 -12.40
CA ASN A 39 8.88 -4.86 -11.00
C ASN A 39 8.52 -3.38 -10.79
N ILE A 40 7.77 -3.10 -9.73
CA ILE A 40 7.53 -1.73 -9.25
C ILE A 40 8.86 -1.10 -8.86
N SER A 41 9.76 -1.86 -8.23
CA SER A 41 11.10 -1.40 -7.83
C SER A 41 11.92 -0.88 -9.01
N ASP A 42 11.74 -1.44 -10.21
CA ASP A 42 12.49 -1.04 -11.41
C ASP A 42 12.21 0.41 -11.81
N LEU A 43 11.00 0.91 -11.51
CA LEU A 43 10.65 2.32 -11.73
C LEU A 43 11.52 3.26 -10.88
N GLY A 44 12.10 2.77 -9.78
CA GLY A 44 12.98 3.51 -8.88
C GLY A 44 14.47 3.38 -9.18
N ASN A 45 14.89 2.53 -10.12
CA ASN A 45 16.31 2.30 -10.41
C ASN A 45 16.98 3.56 -10.98
N VAL A 46 18.15 3.90 -10.46
CA VAL A 46 18.90 5.12 -10.79
C VAL A 46 19.71 4.95 -12.08
N GLY A 47 20.35 3.81 -12.23
CA GLY A 47 21.15 3.44 -13.40
C GLY A 47 20.31 2.80 -14.50
N CYS A 48 20.90 2.75 -15.70
CA CYS A 48 20.36 1.99 -16.82
C CYS A 48 21.25 0.78 -17.10
N GLY A 49 20.67 -0.42 -17.20
CA GLY A 49 21.45 -1.64 -17.39
C GLY A 49 20.62 -2.91 -17.30
N MET A 50 21.30 -4.06 -17.48
CA MET A 50 20.69 -5.36 -17.22
C MET A 50 20.60 -5.56 -15.70
N TRP A 51 19.39 -5.83 -15.23
CA TRP A 51 19.05 -6.01 -13.83
C TRP A 51 18.50 -7.43 -13.57
N ASP A 52 18.69 -7.92 -12.34
CA ASP A 52 18.31 -9.26 -11.86
C ASP A 52 19.05 -10.40 -12.57
N GLU A 53 20.01 -11.03 -11.87
CA GLU A 53 20.80 -12.13 -12.43
C GLU A 53 19.96 -13.38 -12.73
N SER A 54 18.91 -13.61 -11.93
CA SER A 54 18.05 -14.78 -12.07
C SER A 54 17.05 -14.64 -13.22
N ARG A 55 16.65 -13.41 -13.53
CA ARG A 55 15.73 -13.04 -14.61
C ARG A 55 16.20 -11.75 -15.28
N PRO A 56 17.24 -11.82 -16.12
CA PRO A 56 17.87 -10.64 -16.70
C PRO A 56 16.87 -9.84 -17.53
N ARG A 57 16.71 -8.56 -17.20
CA ARG A 57 15.89 -7.60 -17.96
C ARG A 57 16.58 -6.24 -18.01
N TYR A 58 16.39 -5.51 -19.10
CA TYR A 58 16.93 -4.17 -19.23
C TYR A 58 16.04 -3.18 -18.48
N VAL A 59 16.60 -2.49 -17.48
CA VAL A 59 15.90 -1.47 -16.69
C VAL A 59 16.54 -0.12 -16.96
N CYS A 60 15.72 0.89 -17.24
CA CYS A 60 16.16 2.28 -17.37
C CYS A 60 14.97 3.20 -17.08
N SER A 61 15.00 3.87 -15.91
CA SER A 61 13.91 4.73 -15.43
C SER A 61 14.34 6.20 -15.38
N PRO A 62 14.06 7.01 -16.43
CA PRO A 62 14.49 8.41 -16.48
C PRO A 62 13.89 9.28 -15.37
N LEU A 63 12.70 8.92 -14.89
CA LEU A 63 11.98 9.63 -13.84
C LEU A 63 12.06 8.91 -12.48
N HIS A 64 13.12 8.13 -12.23
CA HIS A 64 13.29 7.39 -10.97
C HIS A 64 13.18 8.28 -9.73
N GLY A 65 13.68 9.52 -9.77
CA GLY A 65 13.57 10.46 -8.66
C GLY A 65 12.11 10.76 -8.27
N VAL A 66 11.21 10.84 -9.25
CA VAL A 66 9.77 11.03 -9.03
C VAL A 66 9.15 9.78 -8.40
N MET A 67 9.53 8.60 -8.89
CA MET A 67 9.06 7.33 -8.32
C MET A 67 9.52 7.15 -6.87
N ASN A 68 10.80 7.42 -6.61
CA ASN A 68 11.42 7.30 -5.29
C ASN A 68 10.80 8.28 -4.29
N ALA A 69 10.54 9.53 -4.71
CA ALA A 69 9.77 10.47 -3.91
C ALA A 69 8.33 9.99 -3.64
N SER A 70 7.70 9.31 -4.61
CA SER A 70 6.35 8.76 -4.46
C SER A 70 6.30 7.59 -3.48
N PHE A 71 7.32 6.72 -3.44
CA PHE A 71 7.47 5.69 -2.40
C PHE A 71 7.54 6.32 -1.00
N VAL A 72 8.39 7.34 -0.81
CA VAL A 72 8.50 8.06 0.47
C VAL A 72 7.17 8.73 0.85
N ALA A 73 6.53 9.43 -0.08
CA ALA A 73 5.24 10.06 0.13
C ALA A 73 4.16 9.02 0.51
N GLN A 74 4.15 7.86 -0.14
CA GLN A 74 3.25 6.76 0.16
C GLN A 74 3.43 6.25 1.60
N GLY A 75 4.66 6.09 2.06
CA GLY A 75 4.97 5.72 3.44
C GLY A 75 4.47 6.76 4.44
N ILE A 76 4.76 8.05 4.21
CA ILE A 76 4.30 9.14 5.08
C ILE A 76 2.76 9.18 5.16
N LEU A 77 2.08 9.10 4.01
CA LEU A 77 0.61 9.15 3.95
C LEU A 77 -0.05 7.93 4.60
N LEU A 78 0.55 6.75 4.46
CA LEU A 78 0.13 5.54 5.16
C LEU A 78 0.24 5.72 6.68
N LEU A 79 1.39 6.21 7.16
CA LEU A 79 1.65 6.47 8.58
C LEU A 79 0.64 7.48 9.16
N VAL A 80 0.47 8.62 8.50
CA VAL A 80 -0.49 9.66 8.89
C VAL A 80 -1.89 9.07 8.99
N GLY A 81 -2.33 8.28 8.01
CA GLY A 81 -3.63 7.65 8.05
C GLY A 81 -3.78 6.65 9.19
N VAL A 82 -2.77 5.80 9.48
CA VAL A 82 -2.81 4.84 10.60
C VAL A 82 -2.91 5.56 11.96
N VAL A 83 -2.14 6.63 12.14
CA VAL A 83 -2.14 7.42 13.39
C VAL A 83 -3.49 8.11 13.57
N LEU A 84 -3.96 8.83 12.56
CA LEU A 84 -5.15 9.68 12.66
C LEU A 84 -6.47 8.90 12.62
N THR A 85 -6.47 7.65 12.16
CA THR A 85 -7.64 6.75 12.20
C THR A 85 -7.70 5.88 13.46
N GLY A 86 -6.89 6.14 14.49
CA GLY A 86 -6.82 5.29 15.70
C GLY A 86 -8.16 4.89 16.34
N ALA A 87 -9.15 5.80 16.34
CA ALA A 87 -10.49 5.52 16.91
C ALA A 87 -11.31 4.44 16.16
N TYR A 88 -10.95 4.10 14.92
CA TYR A 88 -11.74 3.22 14.05
C TYR A 88 -11.34 1.73 14.16
N TRP A 89 -10.21 1.45 14.79
CA TRP A 89 -9.64 0.10 14.96
C TRP A 89 -10.31 -0.69 16.09
N GLY A 90 -11.01 -0.01 17.01
CA GLY A 90 -11.52 -0.62 18.24
C GLY A 90 -10.42 -0.86 19.28
N ARG A 91 -10.79 -1.52 20.38
CA ARG A 91 -9.86 -1.91 21.46
C ARG A 91 -9.46 -3.37 21.31
N GLY A 92 -8.23 -3.71 21.69
CA GLY A 92 -7.74 -5.09 21.74
C GLY A 92 -6.40 -5.30 21.03
N ALA A 93 -5.79 -6.47 21.24
CA ALA A 93 -4.47 -6.81 20.72
C ALA A 93 -4.41 -6.72 19.18
N PHE A 94 -5.38 -7.32 18.46
CA PHE A 94 -5.42 -7.28 17.00
C PHE A 94 -5.41 -5.85 16.42
N GLY A 95 -6.13 -4.91 17.05
CA GLY A 95 -6.15 -3.51 16.64
C GLY A 95 -4.80 -2.82 16.84
N TRP A 96 -4.13 -3.08 17.97
CA TRP A 96 -2.80 -2.57 18.22
C TRP A 96 -1.74 -3.17 17.29
N THR A 97 -1.73 -4.50 17.16
CA THR A 97 -0.79 -5.22 16.29
C THR A 97 -0.93 -4.80 14.84
N ALA A 98 -2.15 -4.72 14.31
CA ALA A 98 -2.39 -4.28 12.93
C ALA A 98 -1.82 -2.87 12.69
N ARG A 99 -2.05 -1.93 13.61
CA ARG A 99 -1.52 -0.56 13.50
C ARG A 99 0.00 -0.54 13.53
N ILE A 100 0.64 -1.25 14.47
CA ILE A 100 2.10 -1.31 14.58
C ILE A 100 2.70 -1.86 13.29
N LEU A 101 2.19 -2.98 12.79
CA LEU A 101 2.70 -3.60 11.57
C LEU A 101 2.51 -2.72 10.33
N LEU A 102 1.41 -1.97 10.24
CA LEU A 102 1.20 -1.00 9.16
C LEU A 102 2.09 0.24 9.30
N MET A 103 2.44 0.67 10.52
CA MET A 103 3.44 1.71 10.74
C MET A 103 4.84 1.23 10.33
N VAL A 104 5.16 -0.04 10.57
CA VAL A 104 6.41 -0.66 10.07
C VAL A 104 6.40 -0.75 8.54
N ALA A 105 5.27 -1.13 7.92
CA ALA A 105 5.12 -1.11 6.47
C ALA A 105 5.28 0.31 5.88
N ALA A 106 4.78 1.33 6.57
CA ALA A 106 5.00 2.73 6.20
C ALA A 106 6.48 3.12 6.23
N ALA A 107 7.23 2.66 7.24
CA ALA A 107 8.68 2.81 7.26
C ALA A 107 9.34 2.05 6.10
N GLY A 108 8.86 0.86 5.76
CA GLY A 108 9.31 0.09 4.59
C GLY A 108 9.20 0.88 3.28
N TRP A 109 8.06 1.55 3.04
CA TRP A 109 7.87 2.43 1.88
C TRP A 109 8.87 3.59 1.83
N ILE A 110 9.21 4.17 2.99
CA ILE A 110 10.22 5.23 3.06
C ILE A 110 11.61 4.65 2.75
N VAL A 111 11.94 3.49 3.31
CA VAL A 111 13.22 2.81 3.05
C VAL A 111 13.39 2.54 1.56
N VAL A 112 12.45 1.84 0.91
CA VAL A 112 12.58 1.52 -0.53
C VAL A 112 12.68 2.76 -1.43
N GLY A 113 12.08 3.88 -1.03
CA GLY A 113 12.20 5.15 -1.76
C GLY A 113 13.53 5.87 -1.54
N LEU A 114 14.18 5.67 -0.40
CA LEU A 114 15.50 6.24 -0.11
C LEU A 114 16.64 5.34 -0.57
N THR A 115 16.39 4.05 -0.74
CA THR A 115 17.38 3.05 -1.14
C THR A 115 16.87 2.30 -2.38
N PRO A 116 17.06 2.87 -3.59
CA PRO A 116 16.75 2.19 -4.84
C PRO A 116 17.39 0.81 -4.93
N ALA A 117 16.72 -0.13 -5.59
CA ALA A 117 17.15 -1.52 -5.63
C ALA A 117 18.53 -1.71 -6.27
N ASP A 118 18.87 -0.85 -7.24
CA ASP A 118 20.17 -0.85 -7.92
C ASP A 118 21.31 -0.16 -7.17
N VAL A 119 21.00 0.53 -6.07
CA VAL A 119 21.98 1.23 -5.24
C VAL A 119 22.29 0.42 -3.97
N ASP A 120 21.26 -0.09 -3.29
CA ASP A 120 21.40 -0.95 -2.11
C ASP A 120 20.26 -1.96 -2.06
N GLU A 121 20.48 -3.11 -2.72
CA GLU A 121 19.50 -4.18 -2.85
C GLU A 121 19.10 -4.76 -1.48
N ASN A 122 20.04 -4.88 -0.53
CA ASN A 122 19.76 -5.48 0.78
C ASN A 122 18.80 -4.61 1.59
N LEU A 123 19.04 -3.29 1.62
CA LEU A 123 18.20 -2.36 2.35
C LEU A 123 16.84 -2.17 1.64
N HIS A 124 16.84 -2.18 0.30
CA HIS A 124 15.61 -2.21 -0.49
C HIS A 124 14.77 -3.47 -0.17
N LEU A 125 15.39 -4.65 -0.16
CA LEU A 125 14.72 -5.91 0.18
C LEU A 125 14.16 -5.90 1.60
N LEU A 126 14.90 -5.34 2.57
CA LEU A 126 14.40 -5.17 3.93
C LEU A 126 13.13 -4.29 3.95
N GLY A 127 13.13 -3.18 3.21
CA GLY A 127 11.95 -2.34 3.03
C GLY A 127 10.77 -3.10 2.39
N ALA A 128 11.04 -3.90 1.34
CA ALA A 128 10.06 -4.75 0.69
C ALA A 128 9.46 -5.80 1.66
N LEU A 129 10.26 -6.41 2.53
CA LEU A 129 9.79 -7.33 3.56
C LEU A 129 8.91 -6.64 4.62
N PHE A 130 9.19 -5.38 4.95
CA PHE A 130 8.30 -4.60 5.82
C PHE A 130 6.96 -4.31 5.15
N ILE A 131 6.97 -3.95 3.86
CA ILE A 131 5.75 -3.64 3.10
C ILE A 131 4.91 -4.92 2.89
N MET A 132 5.49 -5.94 2.26
CA MET A 132 4.78 -7.12 1.75
C MET A 132 4.77 -8.30 2.73
N GLY A 133 5.68 -8.33 3.70
CA GLY A 133 5.66 -9.31 4.79
C GLY A 133 4.86 -8.78 5.97
N LEU A 134 5.46 -7.85 6.72
CA LEU A 134 4.88 -7.34 7.97
C LEU A 134 3.58 -6.56 7.73
N GLY A 135 3.51 -5.71 6.71
CA GLY A 135 2.28 -4.99 6.35
C GLY A 135 1.10 -5.92 6.04
N ASN A 136 1.36 -7.01 5.32
CA ASN A 136 0.34 -8.01 5.00
C ASN A 136 -0.07 -8.84 6.23
N ILE A 137 0.84 -9.11 7.18
CA ILE A 137 0.47 -9.65 8.50
C ILE A 137 -0.36 -8.64 9.30
N GLY A 138 -0.06 -7.34 9.18
CA GLY A 138 -0.90 -6.28 9.74
C GLY A 138 -2.33 -6.30 9.17
N LEU A 139 -2.45 -6.52 7.86
CA LEU A 139 -3.73 -6.69 7.18
C LEU A 139 -4.45 -7.97 7.61
N ILE A 140 -3.72 -9.06 7.84
CA ILE A 140 -4.25 -10.24 8.53
C ILE A 140 -4.86 -9.76 9.84
N CYS A 141 -4.10 -9.21 10.80
CA CYS A 141 -4.67 -8.76 12.09
C CYS A 141 -5.92 -7.87 11.95
N ALA A 142 -5.96 -6.98 10.96
CA ALA A 142 -7.13 -6.14 10.66
C ALA A 142 -8.40 -6.94 10.29
N GLY A 143 -8.26 -8.15 9.74
CA GLY A 143 -9.33 -9.11 9.46
C GLY A 143 -9.95 -9.78 10.70
N TRP A 144 -9.36 -9.61 11.89
CA TRP A 144 -9.90 -10.11 13.16
C TRP A 144 -10.36 -9.01 14.11
N LEU A 145 -10.44 -7.76 13.63
CA LEU A 145 -11.04 -6.68 14.41
C LEU A 145 -12.50 -7.02 14.79
N PRO A 146 -12.93 -6.68 16.01
CA PRO A 146 -14.29 -6.97 16.46
C PRO A 146 -15.31 -6.18 15.62
N ARG A 147 -16.50 -6.74 15.40
CA ARG A 147 -17.56 -6.07 14.60
C ARG A 147 -18.03 -4.74 15.19
N THR A 148 -17.79 -4.52 16.48
CA THR A 148 -18.04 -3.25 17.17
C THR A 148 -17.08 -2.15 16.74
N ALA A 149 -15.89 -2.49 16.22
CA ALA A 149 -14.98 -1.54 15.60
C ALA A 149 -15.46 -1.15 14.19
N ALA A 150 -15.26 0.10 13.81
CA ALA A 150 -15.72 0.60 12.51
C ALA A 150 -15.09 -0.18 11.34
N PHE A 151 -13.78 -0.45 11.40
CA PHE A 151 -13.08 -1.26 10.40
C PHE A 151 -13.40 -2.75 10.50
N GLY A 152 -13.75 -3.25 11.69
CA GLY A 152 -14.15 -4.65 11.90
C GLY A 152 -15.46 -5.03 11.21
N ARG A 153 -16.29 -4.06 10.81
CA ARG A 153 -17.45 -4.30 9.94
C ARG A 153 -17.07 -4.82 8.56
N MET A 154 -15.85 -4.56 8.09
CA MET A 154 -15.35 -5.00 6.78
C MET A 154 -14.51 -6.28 6.85
N ARG A 155 -14.49 -6.97 8.00
CA ARG A 155 -13.58 -8.09 8.27
C ARG A 155 -13.56 -9.19 7.20
N SER A 156 -14.69 -9.52 6.58
CA SER A 156 -14.74 -10.55 5.54
C SER A 156 -13.95 -10.12 4.29
N ALA A 157 -14.17 -8.89 3.82
CA ALA A 157 -13.39 -8.33 2.72
C ALA A 157 -11.91 -8.18 3.09
N THR A 158 -11.62 -7.72 4.32
CA THR A 158 -10.24 -7.63 4.82
C THR A 158 -9.52 -8.99 4.80
N ARG A 159 -10.19 -10.08 5.19
CA ARG A 159 -9.60 -11.43 5.16
C ARG A 159 -9.31 -11.91 3.75
N VAL A 160 -10.22 -11.68 2.80
CA VAL A 160 -9.99 -12.03 1.40
C VAL A 160 -8.77 -11.28 0.86
N LEU A 161 -8.70 -9.96 1.11
CA LEU A 161 -7.54 -9.16 0.74
C LEU A 161 -6.27 -9.66 1.43
N ALA A 162 -6.30 -9.98 2.72
CA ALA A 162 -5.14 -10.50 3.44
C ALA A 162 -4.61 -11.81 2.85
N VAL A 163 -5.50 -12.75 2.50
CA VAL A 163 -5.11 -14.01 1.84
C VAL A 163 -4.48 -13.74 0.48
N VAL A 164 -5.11 -12.90 -0.34
CA VAL A 164 -4.57 -12.52 -1.66
C VAL A 164 -3.18 -11.89 -1.52
N ALA A 165 -3.02 -10.96 -0.58
CA ALA A 165 -1.75 -10.27 -0.34
C ALA A 165 -0.62 -11.22 0.05
N VAL A 166 -0.89 -12.12 1.00
CA VAL A 166 0.11 -13.08 1.49
C VAL A 166 0.47 -14.10 0.42
N LEU A 167 -0.51 -14.64 -0.30
CA LEU A 167 -0.24 -15.58 -1.39
C LEU A 167 0.61 -14.93 -2.49
N SER A 168 0.27 -13.70 -2.90
CA SER A 168 1.06 -12.97 -3.88
C SER A 168 2.45 -12.63 -3.37
N ALA A 169 2.62 -12.25 -2.10
CA ALA A 169 3.93 -12.00 -1.50
C ALA A 169 4.79 -13.28 -1.49
N VAL A 170 4.22 -14.42 -1.08
CA VAL A 170 4.91 -15.72 -1.08
C VAL A 170 5.34 -16.10 -2.50
N LEU A 171 4.44 -15.97 -3.48
CA LEU A 171 4.75 -16.27 -4.87
C LEU A 171 5.82 -15.34 -5.44
N PHE A 172 5.75 -14.04 -5.15
CA PHE A 172 6.75 -13.05 -5.55
C PHE A 172 8.13 -13.37 -4.97
N PHE A 173 8.25 -13.57 -3.65
CA PHE A 173 9.53 -13.91 -3.03
C PHE A 173 10.05 -15.29 -3.45
N ALA A 174 9.17 -16.22 -3.81
CA ALA A 174 9.55 -17.51 -4.39
C ALA A 174 9.93 -17.43 -5.88
N GLN A 175 9.95 -16.22 -6.48
CA GLN A 175 10.22 -15.99 -7.90
C GLN A 175 9.26 -16.75 -8.83
N ARG A 176 7.97 -16.80 -8.46
CA ARG A 176 6.91 -17.46 -9.21
C ARG A 176 5.85 -16.44 -9.66
N GLY A 177 5.76 -16.20 -10.97
CA GLY A 177 4.73 -15.34 -11.59
C GLY A 177 3.74 -16.09 -12.49
N PRO A 178 3.09 -17.18 -12.06
CA PRO A 178 2.42 -18.14 -12.96
C PRO A 178 1.19 -17.60 -13.70
N VAL A 179 0.64 -16.44 -13.31
CA VAL A 179 -0.64 -15.92 -13.86
C VAL A 179 -0.49 -14.52 -14.45
N ILE A 180 0.13 -13.60 -13.71
CA ILE A 180 0.19 -12.16 -14.06
C ILE A 180 1.63 -11.64 -14.14
N GLY A 181 2.61 -12.53 -14.33
CA GLY A 181 4.02 -12.20 -14.32
C GLY A 181 4.55 -11.79 -12.93
N MET A 182 5.84 -11.50 -12.85
CA MET A 182 6.52 -11.15 -11.60
C MET A 182 6.14 -9.76 -11.09
N GLY A 183 6.15 -8.76 -11.98
CA GLY A 183 5.67 -7.41 -11.70
C GLY A 183 4.20 -7.39 -11.26
N GLY A 184 3.36 -8.24 -11.84
CA GLY A 184 1.97 -8.37 -11.40
C GLY A 184 1.86 -8.94 -9.98
N MET A 185 2.62 -9.97 -9.64
CA MET A 185 2.62 -10.55 -8.29
C MET A 185 3.11 -9.55 -7.23
N GLU A 186 4.16 -8.79 -7.54
CA GLU A 186 4.65 -7.72 -6.67
C GLU A 186 3.57 -6.67 -6.39
N ARG A 187 2.85 -6.23 -7.44
CA ARG A 187 1.76 -5.25 -7.31
C ARG A 187 0.63 -5.76 -6.44
N VAL A 188 0.22 -7.01 -6.60
CA VAL A 188 -0.82 -7.58 -5.73
C VAL A 188 -0.30 -7.68 -4.29
N ALA A 189 0.94 -8.11 -4.09
CA ALA A 189 1.54 -8.20 -2.76
C ALA A 189 1.65 -6.83 -2.06
N ALA A 190 2.03 -5.77 -2.79
CA ALA A 190 2.25 -4.43 -2.25
C ALA A 190 0.95 -3.59 -2.17
N PHE A 191 0.06 -3.66 -3.16
CA PHE A 191 -1.09 -2.76 -3.25
C PHE A 191 -2.29 -3.24 -2.45
N THR A 192 -2.32 -4.48 -2.00
CA THR A 192 -3.49 -4.99 -1.30
C THR A 192 -3.76 -4.22 0.00
N VAL A 193 -2.73 -3.77 0.71
CA VAL A 193 -2.87 -2.83 1.84
C VAL A 193 -3.45 -1.50 1.38
N SER A 194 -2.97 -0.93 0.26
CA SER A 194 -3.50 0.33 -0.30
C SER A 194 -4.97 0.20 -0.76
N VAL A 195 -5.35 -0.92 -1.36
CA VAL A 195 -6.75 -1.22 -1.72
C VAL A 195 -7.59 -1.28 -0.45
N TRP A 196 -7.11 -1.96 0.59
CA TRP A 196 -7.80 -2.02 1.86
C TRP A 196 -7.96 -0.62 2.49
N THR A 197 -6.91 0.20 2.54
CA THR A 197 -6.98 1.56 3.10
C THR A 197 -7.96 2.46 2.34
N VAL A 198 -8.02 2.36 1.00
CA VAL A 198 -9.03 3.04 0.18
C VAL A 198 -10.44 2.62 0.57
N LEU A 199 -10.70 1.31 0.66
CA LEU A 199 -12.01 0.78 1.02
C LEU A 199 -12.47 1.28 2.40
N VAL A 200 -11.62 1.18 3.42
CA VAL A 200 -11.99 1.64 4.76
C VAL A 200 -12.08 3.18 4.83
N ALA A 201 -11.22 3.92 4.12
CA ALA A 201 -11.28 5.39 4.05
C ALA A 201 -12.62 5.89 3.47
N VAL A 202 -13.12 5.25 2.40
CA VAL A 202 -14.42 5.56 1.82
C VAL A 202 -15.54 5.39 2.85
N THR A 203 -15.49 4.34 3.70
CA THR A 203 -16.51 4.16 4.76
C THR A 203 -16.46 5.27 5.81
N VAL A 204 -15.27 5.73 6.19
CA VAL A 204 -15.07 6.84 7.14
C VAL A 204 -15.67 8.13 6.60
N LEU A 205 -15.45 8.43 5.32
CA LEU A 205 -15.95 9.65 4.70
C LEU A 205 -17.47 9.61 4.43
N ARG A 206 -18.04 8.43 4.13
CA ARG A 206 -19.48 8.25 3.88
C ARG A 206 -20.33 8.40 5.16
N ALA A 207 -19.85 7.94 6.31
CA ALA A 207 -20.56 8.04 7.59
C ALA A 207 -20.94 9.50 7.98
N ARG A 208 -20.25 10.50 7.42
CA ARG A 208 -20.56 11.93 7.63
C ARG A 208 -21.73 12.42 6.76
N ARG A 209 -21.89 11.89 5.53
CA ARG A 209 -22.99 12.32 4.66
C ARG A 209 -24.34 11.92 5.25
N THR A 210 -24.41 10.74 5.88
CA THR A 210 -25.62 10.26 6.54
C THR A 210 -25.97 11.08 7.78
N ASN A 211 -24.98 11.42 8.63
CA ASN A 211 -25.22 12.20 9.86
C ASN A 211 -25.61 13.67 9.59
N PHE A 212 -25.05 14.30 8.56
CA PHE A 212 -25.48 15.66 8.16
C PHE A 212 -26.89 15.66 7.56
N ALA A 213 -27.21 14.65 6.73
CA ALA A 213 -28.54 14.53 6.12
C ALA A 213 -29.63 14.13 7.13
N SER A 214 -29.30 13.46 8.24
CA SER A 214 -30.26 13.20 9.31
C SER A 214 -30.54 14.45 10.15
N MET A 215 -29.50 15.24 10.46
CA MET A 215 -29.64 16.47 11.25
C MET A 215 -30.41 17.56 10.48
N ALA A 216 -30.10 17.74 9.19
CA ALA A 216 -30.87 18.67 8.34
C ALA A 216 -32.35 18.28 8.16
N ARG A 217 -32.72 17.01 8.42
CA ARG A 217 -34.11 16.53 8.39
C ARG A 217 -34.83 16.70 9.72
N SER A 218 -34.12 16.63 10.86
CA SER A 218 -34.72 16.89 12.17
C SER A 218 -35.00 18.37 12.41
N ASP A 219 -34.24 19.27 11.78
CA ASP A 219 -34.42 20.72 11.93
C ASP A 219 -35.53 21.29 11.00
N ALA A 220 -36.08 20.46 10.10
CA ALA A 220 -37.08 20.84 9.10
C ALA A 220 -38.49 20.30 9.38
N GLY A 221 -38.70 19.61 10.51
CA GLY A 221 -39.99 19.09 10.96
C GLY A 221 -40.33 19.58 12.36
#